data_AF-A0A1Y2MXG0-F1
#
_entry.id   AF-A0A1Y2MXG0-F1
#
_cell.length_a   1.000
_cell.length_b   1.000
_cell.length_c   1.000
_cell.angle_alpha   90.00
_cell.angle_beta   90.00
_cell.angle_gamma   90.00
#
_symmetry.space_group_name_H-M   'P 1'
#
loop_
_entity.id
_entity.type
_entity.pdbx_description
1 polymer ?
#
loop_
_entity_poly.entity_id
_entity_poly.type
_entity_poly.pdbx_seq_one_letter_code
_entity_poly.pdbx_strand_id
1 'polypeptide(L)'
;MNAHERRRSAALRADRETVLAAAARLRHEAVQAHYAGLARPEFAFGLASILELLALRVADLDPDVRAHVVRVSREMTGSGLDLPSVRRTRRR
;
A
#
# COMPACT_ATOMS: atom_id res chain seq x y z
N MET A 1 28.28 -6.87 10.05
CA MET A 1 27.19 -5.94 9.69
C MET A 1 27.06 -4.89 10.78
N ASN A 2 27.33 -3.63 10.42
CA ASN A 2 27.33 -2.48 11.33
C ASN A 2 25.90 -2.12 11.79
N ALA A 3 25.76 -1.43 12.92
CA ALA A 3 24.45 -1.04 13.46
C ALA A 3 23.63 -0.18 12.48
N HIS A 4 24.30 0.62 11.64
CA HIS A 4 23.66 1.42 10.59
C HIS A 4 23.10 0.57 9.44
N GLU A 5 23.85 -0.44 9.01
CA GLU A 5 23.42 -1.37 7.95
C GLU A 5 22.21 -2.19 8.41
N ARG A 6 22.21 -2.63 9.68
CA ARG A 6 21.05 -3.30 10.29
C ARG A 6 19.81 -2.43 10.28
N ARG A 7 19.92 -1.17 10.70
CA ARG A 7 18.81 -0.22 10.68
C ARG A 7 18.29 0.04 9.27
N ARG A 8 19.20 0.21 8.29
CA ARG A 8 18.82 0.40 6.89
C ARG A 8 18.09 -0.82 6.33
N SER A 9 18.59 -2.02 6.58
CA SER A 9 17.94 -3.26 6.14
C SER A 9 16.56 -3.44 6.77
N ALA A 10 16.42 -3.16 8.07
CA ALA A 10 15.13 -3.21 8.75
C ALA A 10 14.12 -2.20 8.17
N ALA A 11 14.55 -0.97 7.88
CA ALA A 11 13.70 0.04 7.24
C ALA A 11 13.21 -0.42 5.86
N LEU A 12 14.10 -0.95 5.02
CA LEU A 12 13.73 -1.45 3.69
C LEU A 12 12.75 -2.64 3.76
N ARG A 13 12.88 -3.50 4.78
CA ARG A 13 11.92 -4.60 5.01
C ARG A 13 10.55 -4.06 5.40
N ALA A 14 10.49 -3.12 6.34
CA ALA A 14 9.23 -2.49 6.74
C ALA A 14 8.54 -1.75 5.58
N ASP A 15 9.31 -1.05 4.75
CA ASP A 15 8.81 -0.41 3.53
C ASP A 15 8.22 -1.44 2.57
N ARG A 16 8.94 -2.54 2.31
CA ARG A 16 8.45 -3.65 1.48
C ARG A 16 7.14 -4.22 2.00
N GLU A 17 7.07 -4.53 3.29
CA GLU A 17 5.88 -5.10 3.93
C GLU A 17 4.68 -4.15 3.83
N THR A 18 4.91 -2.85 4.01
CA THR A 18 3.88 -1.81 3.87
C THR A 18 3.27 -1.82 2.46
N VAL A 19 4.11 -1.88 1.42
CA VAL A 19 3.66 -1.88 0.03
C VAL A 19 2.94 -3.18 -0.34
N LEU A 20 3.44 -4.33 0.13
CA LEU A 20 2.78 -5.62 -0.08
C LEU A 20 1.42 -5.70 0.61
N ALA A 21 1.28 -5.13 1.81
CA ALA A 21 0.00 -5.06 2.51
C ALA A 21 -1.03 -4.24 1.71
N ALA A 22 -0.62 -3.13 1.09
CA ALA A 22 -1.49 -2.33 0.23
C ALA A 22 -1.94 -3.10 -1.03
N ALA A 23 -1.02 -3.81 -1.68
CA ALA A 23 -1.33 -4.66 -2.83
C ALA A 23 -2.33 -5.78 -2.46
N ALA A 24 -2.12 -6.44 -1.32
CA ALA A 24 -3.02 -7.47 -0.82
C ALA A 24 -4.42 -6.91 -0.49
N ARG A 25 -4.48 -5.74 0.15
CA ARG A 25 -5.74 -5.07 0.46
C ARG A 25 -6.52 -4.74 -0.81
N LEU A 26 -5.84 -4.19 -1.82
CA LEU A 26 -6.46 -3.82 -3.09
C LEU A 26 -7.07 -5.03 -3.81
N ARG A 27 -6.38 -6.18 -3.83
CA ARG A 27 -6.96 -7.42 -4.39
C ARG A 27 -8.14 -7.92 -3.58
N HIS A 28 -8.03 -7.88 -2.26
CA HIS A 28 -9.13 -8.30 -1.40
C HIS A 28 -10.39 -7.47 -1.66
N GLU A 29 -10.26 -6.14 -1.71
CA GLU A 29 -11.39 -5.24 -2.04
C GLU A 29 -11.94 -5.49 -3.44
N ALA A 30 -11.09 -5.73 -4.44
CA ALA A 30 -11.52 -6.07 -5.79
C ALA A 30 -12.35 -7.35 -5.85
N VAL A 31 -11.92 -8.38 -5.12
CA VAL A 31 -12.65 -9.65 -5.00
C VAL A 31 -14.00 -9.41 -4.32
N GLN A 32 -14.05 -8.65 -3.22
CA GLN A 32 -15.32 -8.35 -2.54
C GLN A 32 -16.27 -7.53 -3.43
N ALA A 33 -15.75 -6.53 -4.14
CA ALA A 33 -16.53 -5.71 -5.07
C ALA A 33 -17.09 -6.54 -6.22
N HIS A 34 -16.31 -7.49 -6.75
CA HIS A 34 -16.76 -8.40 -7.79
C HIS A 34 -17.92 -9.28 -7.31
N TYR A 35 -17.83 -9.85 -6.10
CA TYR A 35 -18.94 -10.58 -5.48
C TYR A 35 -20.17 -9.71 -5.23
N ALA A 36 -19.99 -8.41 -4.98
CA ALA A 36 -21.07 -7.44 -4.85
C ALA A 36 -21.68 -6.98 -6.20
N GLY A 37 -21.24 -7.55 -7.33
CA GLY A 37 -21.73 -7.20 -8.66
C GLY A 37 -21.19 -5.88 -9.21
N LEU A 38 -20.19 -5.28 -8.57
CA LEU A 38 -19.51 -4.07 -9.05
C LEU A 38 -18.46 -4.45 -10.10
N ALA A 39 -18.42 -3.71 -11.20
CA ALA A 39 -17.61 -4.05 -12.35
C ALA A 39 -16.18 -3.49 -12.28
N ARG A 40 -15.26 -4.24 -12.90
CA ARG A 40 -13.85 -3.93 -13.24
C ARG A 40 -12.75 -4.28 -12.22
N PRO A 41 -12.69 -5.53 -11.73
CA PRO A 41 -11.60 -5.97 -10.85
C PRO A 41 -10.21 -5.89 -11.51
N GLU A 42 -10.12 -5.95 -12.84
CA GLU A 42 -8.86 -5.97 -13.60
C GLU A 42 -7.93 -4.79 -13.27
N PHE A 43 -8.48 -3.60 -13.01
CA PHE A 43 -7.67 -2.44 -12.66
C PHE A 43 -7.04 -2.55 -11.28
N ALA A 44 -7.79 -3.06 -10.31
CA ALA A 44 -7.29 -3.28 -8.96
C ALA A 44 -6.21 -4.37 -8.95
N PHE A 45 -6.39 -5.44 -9.72
CA PHE A 45 -5.35 -6.47 -9.90
C PHE A 45 -4.11 -5.91 -10.59
N GLY A 46 -4.27 -5.13 -11.66
CA GLY A 46 -3.15 -4.50 -12.38
C GLY A 46 -2.35 -3.55 -11.49
N LEU A 47 -3.02 -2.68 -10.74
CA LEU A 47 -2.38 -1.78 -9.79
C LEU A 47 -1.70 -2.54 -8.64
N ALA A 48 -2.31 -3.63 -8.13
CA ALA A 48 -1.68 -4.47 -7.12
C ALA A 48 -0.38 -5.12 -7.63
N SER A 49 -0.34 -5.55 -8.89
CA SER A 49 0.88 -6.08 -9.52
C SER A 49 1.98 -5.01 -9.67
N ILE A 50 1.62 -3.76 -9.96
CA ILE A 50 2.59 -2.64 -9.97
C ILE A 50 3.17 -2.42 -8.56
N LEU A 51 2.34 -2.42 -7.52
CA LEU A 51 2.80 -2.28 -6.14
C LEU A 51 3.75 -3.41 -5.73
N GLU A 52 3.47 -4.66 -6.12
CA GLU A 52 4.39 -5.78 -5.88
C GLU A 52 5.73 -5.63 -6.58
N LEU A 53 5.73 -5.16 -7.83
CA LEU A 53 6.96 -4.87 -8.56
C LEU A 53 7.78 -3.80 -7.82
N LEU A 54 7.13 -2.73 -7.36
CA LEU A 54 7.79 -1.68 -6.57
C LEU A 54 8.34 -2.22 -5.24
N ALA A 55 7.60 -3.11 -4.56
CA ALA A 55 8.05 -3.77 -3.33
C ALA A 55 9.25 -4.69 -3.56
N LEU A 56 9.27 -5.42 -4.68
CA LEU A 56 10.40 -6.27 -5.09
C LEU A 56 11.66 -5.43 -5.35
N ARG A 57 11.48 -4.22 -5.87
CA ARG A 57 12.57 -3.30 -6.24
C ARG A 57 12.86 -2.21 -5.21
N VAL A 58 12.26 -2.28 -4.02
CA VAL A 58 12.26 -1.18 -3.03
C VAL A 58 13.64 -0.62 -2.67
N ALA A 59 14.67 -1.48 -2.64
CA ALA A 59 16.04 -1.08 -2.32
C ALA A 59 16.70 -0.23 -3.42
N ASP A 60 16.24 -0.39 -4.65
CA ASP A 60 16.82 0.23 -5.85
C ASP A 60 15.94 1.34 -6.41
N LEU A 61 14.81 1.62 -5.77
CA LEU A 61 14.02 2.80 -6.05
C LEU A 61 14.78 4.06 -5.61
N ASP A 62 14.62 5.11 -6.41
CA ASP A 62 14.97 6.46 -5.99
C ASP A 62 14.35 6.76 -4.60
N PRO A 63 15.10 7.39 -3.66
CA PRO A 63 14.62 7.62 -2.30
C PRO A 63 13.28 8.36 -2.21
N ASP A 64 13.04 9.34 -3.08
CA ASP A 64 11.81 10.13 -3.06
C ASP A 64 10.63 9.31 -3.62
N VAL A 65 10.89 8.53 -4.67
CA VAL A 65 9.91 7.57 -5.21
C VAL A 65 9.55 6.52 -4.15
N ARG A 66 10.55 5.94 -3.46
CA ARG A 66 10.31 4.97 -2.37
C ARG A 66 9.46 5.60 -1.28
N ALA A 67 9.82 6.78 -0.81
CA ALA A 67 9.07 7.49 0.24
C ALA A 67 7.62 7.75 -0.19
N HIS A 68 7.41 8.17 -1.43
CA HIS A 68 6.08 8.42 -1.97
C HIS A 68 5.23 7.14 -2.05
N VAL A 69 5.79 6.04 -2.58
CA VAL A 69 5.11 4.75 -2.69
C VAL A 69 4.71 4.21 -1.32
N VAL A 70 5.60 4.29 -0.34
CA VAL A 70 5.33 3.86 1.04
C VAL A 70 4.22 4.72 1.67
N ARG A 71 4.27 6.04 1.48
CA ARG A 71 3.22 6.95 1.98
C ARG A 71 1.84 6.60 1.41
N VAL A 72 1.72 6.48 0.08
CA VAL A 72 0.46 6.10 -0.58
C VAL A 72 -0.02 4.72 -0.11
N SER A 73 0.90 3.77 0.04
CA SER A 73 0.56 2.42 0.53
C SER A 73 0.00 2.44 1.97
N ARG A 74 0.51 3.32 2.85
CA ARG A 74 -0.04 3.52 4.21
C ARG A 74 -1.43 4.14 4.19
N GLU A 75 -1.67 5.08 3.29
CA GLU A 75 -2.99 5.69 3.09
C GLU A 75 -4.00 4.63 2.62
N MET A 76 -3.61 3.74 1.70
CA MET A 76 -4.46 2.66 1.19
C MET A 76 -4.81 1.60 2.24
N THR A 77 -3.90 1.29 3.17
CA THR A 77 -4.15 0.28 4.23
C THR A 77 -4.82 0.85 5.47
N GLY A 78 -5.18 2.14 5.46
CA GLY A 78 -5.80 2.80 6.62
C GLY A 78 -4.83 3.03 7.79
N SER A 79 -3.52 2.93 7.57
CA SER A 79 -2.51 3.38 8.56
C SER A 79 -2.38 4.91 8.62
N GLY A 80 -3.11 5.62 7.76
CA GLY A 80 -3.40 7.05 7.93
C GLY A 80 -4.50 7.24 8.97
N LEU A 81 -4.11 7.50 10.21
CA LEU A 81 -5.01 7.81 11.32
C LEU A 81 -5.85 9.09 11.17
N ASP A 82 -5.86 9.77 10.01
CA ASP A 82 -6.66 10.99 9.79
C ASP A 82 -6.94 11.22 8.29
N LEU A 83 -7.98 10.58 7.74
CA LEU A 83 -8.60 11.00 6.48
C LEU A 83 -9.98 11.62 6.77
N PRO A 84 -10.17 12.94 6.55
CA PRO A 84 -11.41 13.66 6.88
C PRO A 84 -12.62 13.30 6.00
N SER A 85 -12.45 12.41 5.01
CA SER A 85 -13.53 11.97 4.11
C SER A 85 -14.53 11.01 4.77
N VAL A 86 -14.23 10.49 5.98
CA VAL A 86 -15.18 9.70 6.80
C VAL A 86 -15.86 10.60 7.86
N ARG A 87 -16.23 11.83 7.50
CA ARG A 87 -17.20 12.60 8.30
C ARG A 87 -18.59 11.97 8.08
N ARG A 88 -18.85 10.85 8.76
CA ARG A 88 -20.19 10.26 8.87
C ARG A 88 -21.14 11.35 9.32
N THR A 89 -22.00 11.80 8.41
CA THR A 89 -23.15 12.65 8.72
C THR A 89 -24.04 11.90 9.71
N ARG A 90 -23.88 12.18 11.00
CA ARG A 90 -24.87 11.83 12.01
C ARG A 90 -26.06 12.76 11.78
N ARG A 91 -27.07 12.27 11.04
CA ARG A 91 -28.41 12.84 11.07
C ARG A 91 -28.91 12.83 12.52
N ARG A 92 -29.25 13.99 13.03
CA ARG A 92 -30.34 14.19 13.98
C ARG A 92 -31.18 15.35 13.45
#